data_AF-A0A6P8SAG2-F1
#
_entry.id   AF-A0A6P8SAG2-F1
#
_cell.length_a   1.000
_cell.length_b   1.000
_cell.length_c   1.000
_cell.angle_alpha   90.00
_cell.angle_beta   90.00
_cell.angle_gamma   90.00
#
_symmetry.space_group_name_H-M   'P 1'
#
loop_
_entity.id
_entity.type
_entity.pdbx_description
1 polymer ?
#
loop_
_entity_poly.entity_id
_entity_poly.type
_entity_poly.pdbx_seq_one_letter_code
_entity_poly.pdbx_strand_id
1 'polypeptide(L)'
;MEVDNLVPCQEAEAIPQEEEMEFCEQAHEEKMTKELISLHLLNQSLNRLEQRVNMLEAQFHDLQCAAGELTQRLEIQGETLVRQANHDNMWISLLEDRFNTMELNIFYSYAIEMLSFLHSQVVRKLPNMAGYLPTFASILRNKSKSHEISQVWDAVLENLELQEDHVKTLCTFFITHCYEAKYYTPSEREEYVDNISDMILTVVKNHTLMKSLLCAVKILEKKKTEKIMDNPKEKS
;
A
#
# COMPACT_ATOMS: atom_id res chain seq x y z
N MET A 1 -80.22 42.36 -102.32
CA MET A 1 -79.49 41.34 -103.09
C MET A 1 -78.36 40.88 -102.18
N GLU A 2 -78.63 39.97 -101.23
CA GLU A 2 -78.73 38.50 -101.42
C GLU A 2 -77.42 38.01 -102.09
N VAL A 3 -76.62 37.10 -101.51
CA VAL A 3 -76.99 35.76 -101.05
C VAL A 3 -75.91 35.18 -100.10
N ASP A 4 -76.37 34.65 -98.96
CA ASP A 4 -76.00 33.43 -98.20
C ASP A 4 -74.54 33.07 -97.87
N ASN A 5 -74.19 32.99 -96.58
CA ASN A 5 -74.42 31.90 -95.58
C ASN A 5 -73.51 30.68 -95.79
N LEU A 6 -72.56 30.48 -94.86
CA LEU A 6 -72.27 29.20 -94.20
C LEU A 6 -71.27 29.40 -93.05
N VAL A 7 -71.79 29.31 -91.82
CA VAL A 7 -71.10 29.07 -90.52
C VAL A 7 -71.00 27.52 -90.43
N PRO A 8 -69.99 26.86 -89.79
CA PRO A 8 -69.76 27.12 -88.37
C PRO A 8 -68.41 26.72 -87.70
N CYS A 9 -68.39 27.02 -86.40
CA CYS A 9 -67.70 26.31 -85.31
C CYS A 9 -66.27 26.71 -84.93
N GLN A 10 -66.21 27.43 -83.81
CA GLN A 10 -65.39 27.16 -82.61
C GLN A 10 -64.39 26.00 -82.72
N GLU A 11 -63.10 26.32 -82.61
CA GLU A 11 -62.14 25.47 -81.94
C GLU A 11 -61.55 26.27 -80.78
N ALA A 12 -61.88 25.83 -79.57
CA ALA A 12 -61.14 26.17 -78.38
C ALA A 12 -59.70 25.65 -78.59
N GLU A 13 -58.73 26.56 -78.60
CA GLU A 13 -57.33 26.18 -78.44
C GLU A 13 -57.20 25.46 -77.10
N ALA A 14 -57.14 24.14 -77.18
CA ALA A 14 -56.76 23.28 -76.09
C ALA A 14 -55.33 23.64 -75.71
N ILE A 15 -55.18 24.17 -74.50
CA ILE A 15 -53.91 24.23 -73.78
C ILE A 15 -53.27 22.84 -73.89
N PRO A 16 -51.99 22.71 -74.33
CA PRO A 16 -51.40 21.40 -74.56
C PRO A 16 -51.32 20.62 -73.24
N GLN A 17 -51.98 19.46 -73.17
CA GLN A 17 -51.87 18.51 -72.05
C GLN A 17 -50.44 17.95 -71.87
N GLU A 18 -49.52 18.23 -72.79
CA GLU A 18 -48.11 17.88 -72.70
C GLU A 18 -47.35 18.77 -71.70
N GLU A 19 -47.67 20.07 -71.59
CA GLU A 19 -46.98 20.99 -70.66
C GLU A 19 -47.31 20.69 -69.19
N GLU A 20 -48.52 20.24 -68.87
CA GLU A 20 -48.89 19.85 -67.49
C GLU A 20 -48.30 18.50 -67.07
N MET A 21 -48.09 17.58 -68.02
CA MET A 21 -47.50 16.27 -67.77
C MET A 21 -45.98 16.38 -67.59
N GLU A 22 -45.31 17.17 -68.42
CA GLU A 22 -43.88 17.49 -68.31
C GLU A 22 -43.58 18.31 -67.05
N PHE A 23 -44.46 19.24 -66.65
CA PHE A 23 -44.36 19.98 -65.40
C PHE A 23 -44.55 19.08 -64.15
N CYS A 24 -45.48 18.12 -64.20
CA CYS A 24 -45.65 17.13 -63.13
C CYS A 24 -44.45 16.19 -62.98
N GLU A 25 -43.86 15.75 -64.09
CA GLU A 25 -42.68 14.87 -64.11
C GLU A 25 -41.43 15.61 -63.62
N GLN A 26 -41.23 16.86 -64.05
CA GLN A 26 -40.15 17.72 -63.60
C GLN A 26 -40.28 18.10 -62.11
N ALA A 27 -41.50 18.37 -61.63
CA ALA A 27 -41.77 18.61 -60.21
C ALA A 27 -41.57 17.35 -59.35
N HIS A 28 -41.87 16.17 -59.89
CA HIS A 28 -41.64 14.89 -59.22
C HIS A 28 -40.14 14.56 -59.14
N GLU A 29 -39.37 14.82 -60.20
CA GLU A 29 -37.91 14.65 -60.24
C GLU A 29 -37.19 15.66 -59.31
N GLU A 30 -37.64 16.92 -59.30
CA GLU A 30 -37.12 17.94 -58.37
C GLU A 30 -37.44 17.61 -56.91
N LYS A 31 -38.60 17.00 -56.64
CA LYS A 31 -38.96 16.52 -55.31
C LYS A 31 -38.11 15.32 -54.88
N MET A 32 -37.93 14.33 -55.77
CA MET A 32 -37.08 13.16 -55.52
C MET A 32 -35.62 13.55 -55.28
N THR A 33 -35.09 14.51 -56.03
CA THR A 33 -33.73 15.04 -55.83
C THR A 33 -33.59 15.80 -54.51
N LYS A 34 -34.59 16.62 -54.12
CA LYS A 34 -34.62 17.29 -52.80
C LYS A 34 -34.70 16.31 -51.63
N GLU A 35 -35.47 15.22 -51.77
CA GLU A 35 -35.55 14.16 -50.78
C GLU A 35 -34.23 13.38 -50.67
N LEU A 36 -33.59 13.05 -51.78
CA LEU A 36 -32.26 12.43 -51.82
C LEU A 36 -31.18 13.31 -51.17
N ILE A 37 -31.19 14.61 -51.44
CA ILE A 37 -30.28 15.59 -50.81
C ILE A 37 -30.55 15.69 -49.30
N SER A 38 -31.82 15.68 -48.89
CA SER A 38 -32.23 15.74 -47.48
C SER A 38 -31.80 14.47 -46.71
N LEU A 39 -31.96 13.30 -47.31
CA LEU A 39 -31.50 12.03 -46.75
C LEU A 39 -29.97 11.96 -46.66
N HIS A 40 -29.27 12.49 -47.66
CA HIS A 40 -27.81 12.58 -47.64
C HIS A 40 -27.30 13.46 -46.47
N LEU A 41 -27.91 14.64 -46.28
CA LEU A 41 -27.59 15.56 -45.18
C LEU A 41 -27.92 14.95 -43.80
N LEU A 42 -29.02 14.21 -43.70
CA LEU A 42 -29.40 13.50 -42.48
C LEU A 42 -28.38 12.42 -42.14
N ASN A 43 -27.98 11.61 -43.13
CA ASN A 43 -26.97 10.56 -42.94
C ASN A 43 -25.62 11.15 -42.53
N GLN A 44 -25.21 12.26 -43.14
CA GLN A 44 -24.00 12.97 -42.73
C GLN A 44 -24.08 13.47 -41.28
N SER A 45 -25.24 13.96 -40.85
CA SER A 45 -25.47 14.40 -39.48
C SER A 45 -25.46 13.23 -38.49
N LEU A 46 -26.02 12.08 -38.87
CA LEU A 46 -26.00 10.84 -38.09
C LEU A 46 -24.57 10.32 -37.92
N ASN A 47 -23.79 10.25 -39.00
CA ASN A 47 -22.38 9.84 -38.96
C ASN A 47 -21.54 10.76 -38.07
N ARG A 48 -21.78 12.08 -38.12
CA ARG A 48 -21.12 13.05 -37.23
C ARG A 48 -21.50 12.83 -35.77
N LEU A 49 -22.77 12.52 -35.49
CA LEU A 49 -23.24 12.23 -34.14
C LEU A 49 -22.63 10.93 -33.61
N GLU A 50 -22.61 9.88 -34.42
CA GLU A 50 -21.99 8.59 -34.11
C GLU A 50 -20.50 8.77 -33.75
N GLN A 51 -19.74 9.50 -34.57
CA GLN A 51 -18.34 9.81 -34.27
C GLN A 51 -18.18 10.55 -32.93
N ARG A 52 -19.08 11.48 -32.60
CA ARG A 52 -19.05 12.20 -31.32
C ARG A 52 -19.39 11.32 -30.14
N VAL A 53 -20.35 10.40 -30.29
CA VAL A 53 -20.71 9.42 -29.26
C VAL A 53 -19.54 8.47 -29.02
N ASN A 54 -18.93 7.93 -30.07
CA ASN A 54 -17.76 7.05 -29.94
C ASN A 54 -16.57 7.78 -29.27
N MET A 55 -16.35 9.05 -29.59
CA MET A 55 -15.34 9.87 -28.93
C MET A 55 -15.65 10.09 -27.44
N LEU A 56 -16.91 10.38 -27.10
CA LEU A 56 -17.33 10.52 -25.70
C LEU A 56 -17.22 9.21 -24.93
N GLU A 57 -17.51 8.08 -25.56
CA GLU A 57 -17.37 6.76 -24.96
C GLU A 57 -15.89 6.45 -24.66
N ALA A 58 -14.98 6.73 -25.60
CA ALA A 58 -13.55 6.61 -25.37
C ALA A 58 -13.08 7.51 -24.21
N GLN A 59 -13.52 8.77 -24.18
CA GLN A 59 -13.19 9.69 -23.08
C GLN A 59 -13.75 9.22 -21.73
N PHE A 60 -14.96 8.66 -21.71
CA PHE A 60 -15.55 8.12 -20.50
C PHE A 60 -14.81 6.87 -20.02
N HIS A 61 -14.38 6.01 -20.94
CA HIS A 61 -13.56 4.85 -20.64
C HIS A 61 -12.21 5.26 -20.04
N ASP A 62 -11.52 6.23 -20.66
CA ASP A 62 -10.26 6.77 -20.13
C ASP A 62 -10.44 7.35 -18.72
N LEU A 63 -11.52 8.10 -18.50
CA LEU A 63 -11.85 8.65 -17.19
C LEU A 63 -12.14 7.54 -16.16
N GLN A 64 -12.84 6.49 -16.55
CA GLN A 64 -13.12 5.34 -15.68
C GLN A 64 -11.83 4.59 -15.31
N CYS A 65 -10.92 4.39 -16.27
CA CYS A 65 -9.60 3.81 -16.03
C CYS A 65 -8.80 4.68 -15.03
N ALA A 66 -8.72 5.99 -15.25
CA ALA A 66 -8.04 6.91 -14.35
C ALA A 66 -8.66 6.94 -12.94
N ALA A 67 -9.99 6.89 -12.84
CA ALA A 67 -10.69 6.80 -11.55
C ALA A 67 -10.38 5.49 -10.81
N GLY A 68 -10.28 4.37 -11.55
CA GLY A 68 -9.85 3.08 -11.00
C GLY A 68 -8.43 3.13 -10.43
N GLU A 69 -7.48 3.68 -11.19
CA GLU A 69 -6.09 3.85 -10.76
C GLU A 69 -5.98 4.75 -9.51
N LEU A 70 -6.72 5.87 -9.49
CA LEU A 70 -6.73 6.76 -8.33
C LEU A 70 -7.29 6.06 -7.09
N THR A 71 -8.35 5.27 -7.24
CA THR A 71 -8.95 4.50 -6.14
C THR A 71 -7.95 3.50 -5.56
N GLN A 72 -7.26 2.73 -6.41
CA GLN A 72 -6.24 1.79 -5.98
C GLN A 72 -5.09 2.49 -5.23
N ARG A 73 -4.64 3.65 -5.74
CA ARG A 73 -3.58 4.42 -5.08
C ARG A 73 -4.01 4.95 -3.71
N LEU A 74 -5.24 5.43 -3.59
CA LEU A 74 -5.80 5.90 -2.32
C LEU A 74 -5.92 4.76 -1.30
N GLU A 75 -6.31 3.57 -1.73
CA GLU A 75 -6.38 2.39 -0.87
C GLU A 75 -5.00 2.02 -0.30
N ILE A 76 -3.98 1.93 -1.15
CA ILE A 76 -2.59 1.66 -0.72
C ILE A 76 -2.08 2.74 0.26
N GLN A 77 -2.41 4.00 -0.01
CA GLN A 77 -2.07 5.11 0.88
C GLN A 77 -2.82 5.04 2.21
N GLY A 78 -4.10 4.66 2.19
CA GLY A 78 -4.92 4.43 3.37
C GLY A 78 -4.32 3.35 4.28
N GLU A 79 -3.97 2.19 3.72
CA GLU A 79 -3.30 1.11 4.47
C GLU A 79 -1.96 1.57 5.06
N THR A 80 -1.21 2.36 4.31
CA THR A 80 0.08 2.90 4.78
C THR A 80 -0.10 3.88 5.93
N LEU A 81 -1.11 4.76 5.85
CA LEU A 81 -1.42 5.71 6.92
C LEU A 81 -1.88 4.98 8.20
N VAL A 82 -2.71 3.95 8.07
CA VAL A 82 -3.14 3.12 9.22
C VAL A 82 -1.93 2.43 9.87
N ARG A 83 -1.03 1.86 9.08
CA ARG A 83 0.22 1.27 9.60
C ARG A 83 1.07 2.29 10.34
N GLN A 84 1.20 3.50 9.79
CA GLN A 84 1.96 4.58 10.44
C GLN A 84 1.31 5.01 11.75
N ALA A 85 -0.01 5.23 11.78
CA ALA A 85 -0.73 5.57 13.00
C ALA A 85 -0.57 4.49 14.10
N ASN A 86 -0.56 3.21 13.72
CA ASN A 86 -0.29 2.12 14.66
C ASN A 86 1.13 2.18 15.24
N HIS A 87 2.14 2.51 14.42
CA HIS A 87 3.51 2.73 14.91
C HIS A 87 3.58 3.95 15.83
N ASP A 88 2.94 5.07 15.47
CA ASP A 88 2.92 6.29 16.28
C ASP A 88 2.29 6.04 17.65
N ASN A 89 1.18 5.29 17.70
CA ASN A 89 0.54 4.86 18.94
C ASN A 89 1.49 3.99 19.81
N MET A 90 2.30 3.13 19.19
CA MET A 90 3.31 2.34 19.89
C MET A 90 4.39 3.24 20.51
N TRP A 91 4.92 4.21 19.76
CA TRP A 91 5.89 5.19 20.26
C TRP A 91 5.33 6.01 21.43
N ILE A 92 4.10 6.51 21.30
CA ILE A 92 3.43 7.29 22.35
C ILE A 92 3.27 6.44 23.61
N SER A 93 2.76 5.22 23.48
CA SER A 93 2.54 4.32 24.62
C SER A 93 3.84 3.93 25.35
N LEU A 94 4.97 3.86 24.63
CA LEU A 94 6.29 3.61 25.23
C LEU A 94 6.82 4.85 25.96
N LEU A 95 6.58 6.05 25.43
CA LEU A 95 6.97 7.31 26.07
C LEU A 95 6.13 7.64 27.32
N GLU A 96 4.90 7.10 27.39
CA GLU A 96 4.04 7.24 28.57
C GLU A 96 4.51 6.42 29.78
N ASP A 97 5.35 5.39 29.56
CA ASP A 97 5.96 4.63 30.63
C ASP A 97 7.03 5.48 31.33
N ARG A 98 6.68 6.00 32.50
CA ARG A 98 7.59 6.78 33.34
C ARG A 98 8.41 5.86 34.24
N PHE A 99 9.50 5.34 33.70
CA PHE A 99 10.49 4.59 34.46
C PHE A 99 11.32 5.53 35.34
N ASN A 100 11.63 5.10 36.55
CA ASN A 100 12.71 5.74 37.30
C ASN A 100 14.07 5.38 36.66
N THR A 101 15.13 6.11 37.00
CA THR A 101 16.45 5.92 36.38
C THR A 101 17.01 4.50 36.56
N MET A 102 16.76 3.87 37.70
CA MET A 102 17.23 2.51 37.99
C MET A 102 16.49 1.47 37.14
N GLU A 103 15.16 1.51 37.11
CA GLU A 103 14.31 0.67 36.27
C GLU A 103 14.70 0.80 34.80
N LEU A 104 14.84 2.04 34.33
CA LEU A 104 15.22 2.35 32.96
C LEU A 104 16.56 1.71 32.59
N ASN A 105 17.58 1.90 33.41
CA ASN A 105 18.92 1.36 33.16
C ASN A 105 18.90 -0.17 33.11
N ILE A 106 18.14 -0.82 34.00
CA ILE A 106 18.03 -2.28 34.04
C ILE A 106 17.34 -2.80 32.77
N PHE A 107 16.18 -2.25 32.41
CA PHE A 107 15.44 -2.68 31.21
C PHE A 107 16.25 -2.41 29.94
N TYR A 108 16.94 -1.27 29.88
CA TYR A 108 17.84 -0.92 28.78
C TYR A 108 18.99 -1.90 28.64
N SER A 109 19.55 -2.37 29.76
CA SER A 109 20.62 -3.36 29.76
C SER A 109 20.16 -4.69 29.17
N TYR A 110 18.97 -5.18 29.55
CA TYR A 110 18.38 -6.38 28.95
C TYR A 110 18.08 -6.20 27.46
N ALA A 111 17.58 -5.03 27.05
CA ALA A 111 17.33 -4.74 25.64
C ALA A 111 18.63 -4.79 24.81
N ILE A 112 19.69 -4.11 25.26
CA ILE A 112 21.00 -4.13 24.58
C ILE A 112 21.57 -5.54 24.51
N GLU A 113 21.56 -6.28 25.62
CA GLU A 113 22.10 -7.65 25.66
C GLU A 113 21.34 -8.57 24.71
N MET A 114 20.02 -8.42 24.63
CA MET A 114 19.20 -9.23 23.74
C MET A 114 19.47 -8.91 22.27
N LEU A 115 19.56 -7.62 21.89
CA LEU A 115 19.90 -7.21 20.53
C LEU A 115 21.32 -7.66 20.13
N SER A 116 22.28 -7.55 21.05
CA SER A 116 23.65 -8.03 20.86
C SER A 116 23.72 -9.55 20.73
N PHE A 117 22.90 -10.26 21.50
CA PHE A 117 22.79 -11.71 21.43
C PHE A 117 22.20 -12.16 20.09
N LEU A 118 21.11 -11.54 19.63
CA LEU A 118 20.53 -11.82 18.32
C LEU A 118 21.54 -11.57 17.19
N HIS A 119 22.27 -10.44 17.23
CA HIS A 119 23.35 -10.16 16.29
C HIS A 119 24.38 -11.28 16.25
N SER A 120 24.89 -11.68 17.42
CA SER A 120 25.87 -12.75 17.54
C SER A 120 25.37 -14.09 16.99
N GLN A 121 24.09 -14.42 17.21
CA GLN A 121 23.49 -15.66 16.73
C GLN A 121 23.37 -15.71 15.21
N VAL A 122 22.97 -14.59 14.59
CA VAL A 122 22.89 -14.49 13.13
C VAL A 122 24.28 -14.55 12.51
N VAL A 123 25.24 -13.77 13.03
CA VAL A 123 26.62 -13.76 12.51
C VAL A 123 27.29 -15.12 12.67
N ARG A 124 27.03 -15.84 13.77
CA ARG A 124 27.54 -17.20 13.98
C ARG A 124 27.02 -18.20 12.94
N LYS A 125 25.77 -18.03 12.49
CA LYS A 125 25.19 -18.85 11.41
C LYS A 125 25.60 -18.38 10.00
N LEU A 126 26.14 -17.16 9.86
CA LEU A 126 26.61 -16.56 8.60
C LEU A 126 28.06 -16.06 8.69
N PRO A 127 29.04 -16.95 8.97
CA PRO A 127 30.42 -16.54 9.20
C PRO A 127 31.03 -15.83 7.97
N ASN A 128 30.66 -16.27 6.77
CA ASN A 128 31.13 -15.68 5.50
C ASN A 128 30.67 -14.23 5.30
N MET A 129 29.59 -13.82 5.97
CA MET A 129 29.01 -12.48 5.84
C MET A 129 29.31 -11.58 7.05
N ALA A 130 30.09 -12.04 8.03
CA ALA A 130 30.36 -11.31 9.26
C ALA A 130 30.90 -9.89 8.99
N GLY A 131 31.76 -9.71 7.98
CA GLY A 131 32.29 -8.40 7.59
C GLY A 131 31.24 -7.44 7.01
N TYR A 132 30.16 -7.96 6.41
CA TYR A 132 29.05 -7.18 5.88
C TYR A 132 27.95 -6.93 6.93
N LEU A 133 28.02 -7.62 8.07
CA LEU A 133 27.06 -7.55 9.16
C LEU A 133 27.69 -7.05 10.47
N PRO A 134 28.39 -5.89 10.48
CA PRO A 134 29.12 -5.42 11.65
C PRO A 134 28.22 -5.05 12.84
N THR A 135 26.93 -4.80 12.60
CA THR A 135 25.98 -4.36 13.64
C THR A 135 24.62 -5.03 13.50
N PHE A 136 23.83 -5.04 14.57
CA PHE A 136 22.45 -5.50 14.51
C PHE A 136 21.62 -4.73 13.46
N ALA A 137 21.82 -3.41 13.34
CA ALA A 137 21.16 -2.59 12.33
C ALA A 137 21.50 -3.02 10.90
N SER A 138 22.74 -3.45 10.64
CA SER A 138 23.13 -3.98 9.32
C SER A 138 22.42 -5.28 8.96
N ILE A 139 22.11 -6.13 9.95
CA ILE A 139 21.27 -7.32 9.74
C ILE A 139 19.87 -6.90 9.31
N LEU A 140 19.21 -6.02 10.09
CA LEU A 140 17.85 -5.57 9.77
C LEU A 140 17.77 -4.90 8.38
N ARG A 141 18.76 -4.08 8.03
CA ARG A 141 18.82 -3.40 6.73
C ARG A 141 19.01 -4.36 5.55
N ASN A 142 19.80 -5.41 5.74
CA ASN A 142 20.11 -6.36 4.67
C ASN A 142 19.15 -7.55 4.63
N LYS A 143 18.35 -7.77 5.69
CA LYS A 143 17.32 -8.83 5.76
C LYS A 143 16.37 -8.80 4.56
N SER A 144 15.86 -7.61 4.20
CA SER A 144 14.94 -7.46 3.07
C SER A 144 15.58 -7.62 1.69
N LYS A 145 16.92 -7.64 1.63
CA LYS A 145 17.68 -7.67 0.37
C LYS A 145 18.33 -9.02 0.10
N SER A 146 18.61 -9.78 1.16
CA SER A 146 19.27 -11.09 1.08
C SER A 146 18.36 -12.17 1.67
N HIS A 147 17.97 -13.10 0.81
CA HIS A 147 17.17 -14.25 1.20
C HIS A 147 17.90 -15.12 2.25
N GLU A 148 19.21 -15.28 2.13
CA GLU A 148 20.02 -16.05 3.09
C GLU A 148 20.00 -15.40 4.50
N ILE A 149 20.10 -14.07 4.57
CA ILE A 149 19.99 -13.34 5.84
C ILE A 149 18.59 -13.48 6.42
N SER A 150 17.55 -13.38 5.59
CA SER A 150 16.16 -13.57 6.05
C SER A 150 15.94 -14.96 6.62
N GLN A 151 16.35 -16.01 5.91
CA GLN A 151 16.19 -17.39 6.39
C GLN A 151 16.91 -17.63 7.72
N VAL A 152 18.16 -17.15 7.85
CA VAL A 152 18.90 -17.29 9.10
C VAL A 152 18.26 -16.49 10.21
N TRP A 153 17.80 -15.27 9.93
CA TRP A 153 17.07 -14.43 10.87
C TRP A 153 15.83 -15.15 11.41
N ASP A 154 14.97 -15.65 10.52
CA ASP A 154 13.73 -16.32 10.87
C ASP A 154 14.02 -17.61 11.68
N ALA A 155 15.02 -18.40 11.27
CA ALA A 155 15.45 -19.58 12.01
C ALA A 155 16.08 -19.25 13.38
N VAL A 156 16.72 -18.09 13.56
CA VAL A 156 17.22 -17.64 14.87
C VAL A 156 16.05 -17.24 15.77
N LEU A 157 15.07 -16.52 15.23
CA LEU A 157 13.88 -16.13 15.98
C LEU A 157 13.05 -17.34 16.40
N GLU A 158 12.83 -18.29 15.50
CA GLU A 158 12.12 -19.54 15.76
C GLU A 158 12.81 -20.35 16.86
N ASN A 159 14.14 -20.54 16.76
CA ASN A 159 14.92 -21.24 17.78
C ASN A 159 14.88 -20.58 19.17
N LEU A 160 14.59 -19.28 19.23
CA LEU A 160 14.50 -18.51 20.47
C LEU A 160 13.05 -18.31 20.93
N GLU A 161 12.07 -18.88 20.21
CA GLU A 161 10.64 -18.65 20.43
C GLU A 161 10.28 -17.15 20.46
N LEU A 162 10.99 -16.33 19.68
CA LEU A 162 10.89 -14.88 19.72
C LEU A 162 10.15 -14.36 18.49
N GLN A 163 9.11 -13.56 18.71
CA GLN A 163 8.38 -12.89 17.62
C GLN A 163 9.13 -11.64 17.13
N GLU A 164 9.01 -11.34 15.84
CA GLU A 164 9.65 -10.15 15.26
C GLU A 164 9.17 -8.85 15.89
N ASP A 165 7.91 -8.78 16.31
CA ASP A 165 7.36 -7.60 16.99
C ASP A 165 7.97 -7.35 18.37
N HIS A 166 8.44 -8.41 19.05
CA HIS A 166 9.21 -8.24 20.29
C HIS A 166 10.56 -7.57 20.00
N VAL A 167 11.22 -7.97 18.93
CA VAL A 167 12.48 -7.35 18.49
C VAL A 167 12.26 -5.89 18.13
N LYS A 168 11.22 -5.57 17.33
CA LYS A 168 10.87 -4.18 16.98
C LYS A 168 10.62 -3.33 18.23
N THR A 169 9.92 -3.88 19.21
CA THR A 169 9.62 -3.19 20.47
C THR A 169 10.90 -2.91 21.26
N LEU A 170 11.81 -3.89 21.37
CA LEU A 170 13.11 -3.69 22.01
C LEU A 170 13.99 -2.68 21.27
N CYS A 171 13.98 -2.68 19.93
CA CYS A 171 14.67 -1.66 19.13
C CYS A 171 14.09 -0.27 19.37
N THR A 172 12.76 -0.16 19.41
CA THR A 172 12.04 1.09 19.66
C THR A 172 12.43 1.63 21.03
N PHE A 173 12.31 0.80 22.07
CA PHE A 173 12.73 1.13 23.43
C PHE A 173 14.21 1.55 23.52
N PHE A 174 15.11 0.83 22.86
CA PHE A 174 16.52 1.19 22.78
C PHE A 174 16.71 2.58 22.16
N ILE A 175 16.08 2.86 21.01
CA ILE A 175 16.20 4.15 20.33
C ILE A 175 15.61 5.28 21.18
N THR A 176 14.48 5.04 21.84
CA THR A 176 13.81 6.03 22.70
C THR A 176 14.71 6.46 23.86
N HIS A 177 15.40 5.52 24.49
CA HIS A 177 16.08 5.78 25.77
C HIS A 177 17.61 5.77 25.71
N CYS A 178 18.23 5.58 24.53
CA CYS A 178 19.68 5.42 24.41
C CYS A 178 20.51 6.62 24.90
N TYR A 179 19.94 7.82 24.91
CA TYR A 179 20.62 9.04 25.38
C TYR A 179 20.52 9.24 26.90
N GLU A 180 19.57 8.60 27.56
CA GLU A 180 19.27 8.79 28.98
C GLU A 180 19.72 7.60 29.84
N ALA A 181 19.63 6.39 29.29
CA ALA A 181 19.90 5.15 29.98
C ALA A 181 21.39 4.80 30.02
N LYS A 182 21.81 4.18 31.12
CA LYS A 182 23.13 3.59 31.31
C LYS A 182 23.04 2.07 31.26
N TYR A 183 24.05 1.46 30.67
CA TYR A 183 24.20 0.02 30.70
C TYR A 183 24.72 -0.44 32.06
N TYR A 184 24.05 -1.44 32.64
CA TYR A 184 24.45 -2.19 33.82
C TYR A 184 24.81 -3.62 33.43
N THR A 185 25.96 -4.06 33.91
CA THR A 185 26.43 -5.43 33.78
C THR A 185 25.52 -6.40 34.53
N PRO A 186 25.57 -7.72 34.23
CA PRO A 186 24.86 -8.73 35.00
C PRO A 186 25.08 -8.60 36.52
N SER A 187 26.32 -8.35 36.96
CA SER A 187 26.64 -8.22 38.39
C SER A 187 26.01 -6.98 39.02
N GLU A 188 26.05 -5.83 38.35
CA GLU A 188 25.41 -4.61 38.86
C GLU A 188 23.90 -4.78 38.96
N ARG A 189 23.26 -5.48 38.01
CA ARG A 189 21.80 -5.71 38.04
C ARG A 189 21.34 -6.54 39.24
N GLU A 190 22.14 -7.51 39.66
CA GLU A 190 21.84 -8.37 40.82
C GLU A 190 21.83 -7.59 42.14
N GLU A 191 22.54 -6.47 42.24
CA GLU A 191 22.54 -5.62 43.44
C GLU A 191 21.23 -4.84 43.62
N TYR A 192 20.47 -4.68 42.54
CA TYR A 192 19.32 -3.80 42.49
C TYR A 192 17.98 -4.55 42.54
N VAL A 193 17.92 -5.78 42.03
CA VAL A 193 16.65 -6.49 41.83
C VAL A 193 16.80 -7.99 42.09
N ASP A 194 16.08 -8.47 43.11
CA ASP A 194 15.99 -9.90 43.43
C ASP A 194 15.19 -10.69 42.37
N ASN A 195 14.10 -10.10 41.86
CA ASN A 195 13.28 -10.69 40.80
C ASN A 195 12.90 -9.67 39.72
N ILE A 196 13.64 -9.68 38.62
CA ILE A 196 13.41 -8.77 37.49
C ILE A 196 12.07 -9.01 36.79
N SER A 197 11.56 -10.25 36.80
CA SER A 197 10.30 -10.56 36.13
C SER A 197 9.12 -9.88 36.82
N ASP A 198 9.11 -9.89 38.17
CA ASP A 198 8.08 -9.22 38.96
C ASP A 198 8.16 -7.69 38.82
N MET A 199 9.39 -7.14 38.75
CA MET A 199 9.60 -5.71 38.48
C MET A 199 9.03 -5.32 37.11
N ILE A 200 9.28 -6.12 36.07
CA ILE A 200 8.75 -5.85 34.73
C ILE A 200 7.21 -5.86 34.75
N LEU A 201 6.60 -6.87 35.37
CA LEU A 201 5.14 -7.02 35.46
C LEU A 201 4.45 -5.89 36.24
N THR A 202 5.17 -5.22 37.15
CA THR A 202 4.61 -4.17 38.01
C THR A 202 4.82 -2.77 37.45
N VAL A 203 5.98 -2.51 36.83
CA VAL A 203 6.40 -1.16 36.40
C VAL A 203 6.02 -0.87 34.95
N VAL A 204 6.10 -1.86 34.06
CA VAL A 204 5.91 -1.66 32.61
C VAL A 204 4.43 -1.71 32.26
N LYS A 205 3.84 -0.56 31.88
CA LYS A 205 2.40 -0.52 31.52
C LYS A 205 2.17 -0.93 30.09
N ASN A 206 3.14 -0.67 29.20
CA ASN A 206 3.04 -1.09 27.82
C ASN A 206 3.12 -2.63 27.73
N HIS A 207 2.00 -3.27 27.40
CA HIS A 207 1.89 -4.74 27.34
C HIS A 207 2.88 -5.39 26.37
N THR A 208 3.14 -4.74 25.22
CA THR A 208 4.07 -5.25 24.23
C THR A 208 5.50 -5.15 24.74
N LEU A 209 5.88 -4.03 25.36
CA LEU A 209 7.19 -3.87 25.99
C LEU A 209 7.39 -4.87 27.13
N MET A 210 6.38 -5.01 28.00
CA MET A 210 6.39 -5.94 29.12
C MET A 210 6.68 -7.37 28.65
N LYS A 211 5.92 -7.87 27.67
CA LYS A 211 6.17 -9.19 27.07
C LYS A 211 7.56 -9.30 26.44
N SER A 212 7.99 -8.27 25.72
CA SER A 212 9.28 -8.27 25.03
C SER A 212 10.46 -8.32 26.00
N LEU A 213 10.37 -7.59 27.11
CA LEU A 213 11.37 -7.61 28.18
C LEU A 213 11.36 -8.95 28.94
N LEU A 214 10.19 -9.50 29.26
CA LEU A 214 10.09 -10.83 29.88
C LEU A 214 10.72 -11.93 29.00
N CYS A 215 10.47 -11.88 27.68
CA CYS A 215 11.13 -12.77 26.73
C CYS A 215 12.66 -12.59 26.74
N ALA A 216 13.14 -11.35 26.72
CA ALA A 216 14.57 -11.05 26.77
C ALA A 216 15.23 -11.61 28.04
N VAL A 217 14.63 -11.37 29.22
CA VAL A 217 15.07 -11.92 30.50
C VAL A 217 15.12 -13.44 30.45
N LYS A 218 14.01 -14.10 30.05
CA LYS A 218 13.93 -15.57 29.98
C LYS A 218 15.08 -16.15 29.12
N ILE A 219 15.33 -15.57 27.96
CA ILE A 219 16.35 -16.05 27.02
C ILE A 219 17.77 -15.82 27.58
N LEU A 220 18.03 -14.64 28.12
CA LEU A 220 19.36 -14.26 28.60
C LEU A 220 19.75 -14.97 29.90
N GLU A 221 18.81 -15.16 30.82
CA GLU A 221 19.06 -15.90 32.06
C GLU A 221 19.22 -17.40 31.82
N LYS A 222 18.45 -17.99 30.89
CA LYS A 222 18.64 -19.41 30.48
C LYS A 222 20.07 -19.65 29.97
N LYS A 223 20.58 -18.75 29.13
CA LYS A 223 21.96 -18.81 28.64
C LYS A 223 22.99 -18.73 29.78
N LYS A 224 22.74 -17.91 30.80
CA LYS A 224 23.62 -17.82 31.98
C LYS A 224 23.67 -19.15 32.72
N THR A 225 22.53 -19.81 32.90
CA THR A 225 22.48 -21.14 33.54
C THR A 225 23.19 -22.22 32.72
N GLU A 226 23.06 -22.20 31.39
CA GLU A 226 23.75 -23.15 30.49
C GLU A 226 25.28 -22.97 30.53
N LYS A 227 25.77 -21.72 30.50
CA LYS A 227 27.21 -21.43 30.62
C LYS A 227 27.82 -21.86 31.96
N ILE A 228 27.04 -21.87 33.04
CA ILE A 228 27.50 -22.31 34.37
C ILE A 228 27.60 -23.84 34.41
N MET A 229 26.71 -24.55 33.72
CA MET A 229 26.74 -26.02 33.63
C MET A 229 27.87 -26.56 32.75
N ASP A 230 28.30 -25.79 31.74
CA ASP A 230 29.45 -26.14 30.88
C ASP A 230 30.83 -25.85 31.52
N ASN A 231 30.86 -25.25 32.71
CA ASN A 231 32.12 -24.93 33.42
C ASN A 231 32.12 -25.38 34.91
N PRO A 232 32.00 -26.69 35.21
CA PRO A 232 32.09 -27.18 36.58
C PRO A 232 33.56 -27.44 36.95
N LYS A 233 34.34 -26.39 37.22
CA LYS A 233 35.55 -26.40 38.07
C LYS A 233 36.26 -25.04 38.03
N GLU A 234 36.08 -24.26 39.08
CA GLU A 234 37.15 -23.62 39.85
C GLU A 234 36.51 -22.89 41.03
N LYS A 235 36.24 -23.64 42.11
CA LYS A 235 36.27 -23.08 43.46
C LYS A 235 37.26 -23.94 44.23
N SER A 236 38.44 -23.35 44.43
CA SER A 236 39.46 -23.81 45.36
C SER A 236 38.99 -23.69 46.80
#